data_AF-A0A7S2Z1J7-F1
#
_entry.id   AF-A0A7S2Z1J7-F1
#
_cell.length_a   1.000
_cell.length_b   1.000
_cell.length_c   1.000
_cell.angle_alpha   90.00
_cell.angle_beta   90.00
_cell.angle_gamma   90.00
#
_symmetry.space_group_name_H-M   'P 1'
#
loop_
_entity.id
_entity.type
_entity.pdbx_description
1 polymer ?
#
loop_
_entity_poly.entity_id
_entity_poly.type
_entity_poly.pdbx_seq_one_letter_code
_entity_poly.pdbx_strand_id
1 'polypeptide(L)'
;WYKYTADTKLVIIATGEDCSRLFGYQFAPQGLIKLPRFDVDLQSGTDKGSQDSYYSPGAKKEALTPESIHPIALYGKLYCCHINSVAERVVLYRLYKDAIIKQYSYPTYSRHMGISVVDNLLLVHHMNSGIVMIFDIMTNNMQPFVSPLPVLCKGTEAMGTMSPQPSKLADPPQSHGAIGGAATPAGAPSTGGGPESAPQGGEAGDELNPFKVGNKVVCVAMSNFLLALDAGSEMVWRIDLDLNAITMSCPNRLHTISFLHRRSETRHPRRNPKDMIIATVKTMVQEHENLSTLKHAFEIICFVIASSPGCPLLDGTQSPQQGSPSRSNLINSGALELEQLYEQIFESLFEDQAVELDFLFRAMETFYLCSISFHLKLPTCYFALMIDMLLAMEHFEILTQYLSGHFFEDSCELAAKLEALGEAHYPHLSQHAVDMYFRLKEYDRCCRLLFQQGRLIDALRMLKDYHLSTIAPATFLSAAAETQDPLVYASVYRFCKEFVPGFDTLSEAQASQALLYPKGP
;
A
#
# COMPACT_ATOMS: atom_id res chain seq x y z
N TRP A 1 -29.93 14.46 31.44
CA TRP A 1 -28.67 13.77 31.82
C TRP A 1 -27.51 14.37 31.04
N TYR A 2 -26.26 14.03 31.36
CA TYR A 2 -25.10 14.47 30.57
C TYR A 2 -24.15 13.30 30.31
N LYS A 3 -23.35 13.41 29.24
CA LYS A 3 -22.29 12.46 28.90
C LYS A 3 -21.04 13.21 28.47
N TYR A 4 -19.92 12.90 29.09
CA TYR A 4 -18.61 13.44 28.75
C TYR A 4 -17.74 12.34 28.15
N THR A 5 -17.05 12.66 27.07
CA THR A 5 -16.03 11.77 26.49
C THR A 5 -14.70 12.52 26.46
N ALA A 6 -13.69 11.99 27.15
CA ALA A 6 -12.36 12.59 27.21
C ALA A 6 -11.68 12.66 25.83
N ASP A 7 -11.89 11.65 25.00
CA ASP A 7 -11.31 11.53 23.66
C ASP A 7 -11.74 12.67 22.72
N THR A 8 -13.02 13.02 22.73
CA THR A 8 -13.56 14.16 21.96
C THR A 8 -13.49 15.49 22.70
N LYS A 9 -13.16 15.45 24.01
CA LYS A 9 -13.27 16.58 24.95
C LYS A 9 -14.64 17.25 24.87
N LEU A 10 -15.70 16.47 24.65
CA LEU A 10 -17.05 16.94 24.44
C LEU A 10 -17.96 16.52 25.59
N VAL A 11 -18.78 17.46 26.06
CA VAL A 11 -19.93 17.20 26.93
C VAL A 11 -21.20 17.36 26.11
N ILE A 12 -22.05 16.34 26.09
CA ILE A 12 -23.41 16.41 25.59
C ILE A 12 -24.38 16.43 26.77
N ILE A 13 -25.30 17.39 26.77
CA ILE A 13 -26.33 17.55 27.80
C ILE A 13 -27.70 17.35 27.12
N ALA A 14 -28.47 16.41 27.64
CA ALA A 14 -29.83 16.14 27.20
C ALA A 14 -30.86 16.81 28.12
N THR A 15 -31.87 17.41 27.50
CA THR A 15 -32.91 18.21 28.15
C THR A 15 -34.29 17.92 27.55
N GLY A 16 -35.35 18.36 28.25
CA GLY A 16 -36.74 18.10 27.88
C GLY A 16 -37.29 16.79 28.47
N GLU A 17 -38.61 16.60 28.37
CA GLU A 17 -39.32 15.44 28.95
C GLU A 17 -38.84 14.12 28.33
N ASP A 18 -38.68 14.10 27.00
CA ASP A 18 -38.20 12.92 26.26
C ASP A 18 -36.65 12.85 26.16
N CYS A 19 -35.93 13.81 26.76
CA CYS A 19 -34.47 13.96 26.63
C CYS A 19 -33.94 14.07 25.17
N SER A 20 -34.78 14.41 24.19
CA SER A 20 -34.41 14.46 22.77
C SER A 20 -33.62 15.73 22.37
N ARG A 21 -33.66 16.79 23.19
CA ARG A 21 -32.97 18.06 22.93
C ARG A 21 -31.56 18.01 23.50
N LEU A 22 -30.57 18.04 22.61
CA LEU A 22 -29.16 17.94 22.98
C LEU A 22 -28.43 19.28 22.83
N PHE A 23 -27.56 19.56 23.81
CA PHE A 23 -26.60 20.67 23.80
C PHE A 23 -25.19 20.11 23.88
N GLY A 24 -24.29 20.58 23.01
CA GLY A 24 -22.88 20.19 23.03
C GLY A 24 -21.96 21.32 23.52
N TYR A 25 -20.98 20.99 24.36
CA TYR A 25 -19.90 21.88 24.76
C TYR A 25 -18.56 21.18 24.55
N GLN A 26 -17.68 21.79 23.75
CA GLN A 26 -16.34 21.27 23.47
C GLN A 26 -15.28 22.06 24.24
N PHE A 27 -14.40 21.36 24.95
CA PHE A 27 -13.24 21.97 25.57
C PHE A 27 -12.09 22.04 24.56
N ALA A 28 -11.77 23.24 24.09
CA ALA A 28 -10.65 23.52 23.22
C ALA A 28 -9.55 24.30 23.99
N PRO A 29 -8.29 24.30 23.52
CA PRO A 29 -7.22 25.08 24.14
C PRO A 29 -7.55 26.57 24.27
N GLN A 30 -8.27 27.12 23.29
CA GLN A 30 -8.74 28.51 23.28
C GLN A 30 -9.96 28.79 24.19
N GLY A 31 -10.45 27.78 24.92
CA GLY A 31 -11.61 27.90 25.82
C GLY A 31 -12.78 27.01 25.44
N LEU A 32 -13.95 27.30 26.04
CA LEU A 32 -15.16 26.51 25.88
C LEU A 32 -15.90 26.91 24.59
N ILE A 33 -16.10 25.96 23.68
CA ILE A 33 -16.89 26.16 22.46
C ILE A 33 -18.29 25.59 22.69
N LYS A 34 -19.30 26.44 22.62
CA LYS A 34 -20.70 26.02 22.66
C LYS A 34 -21.16 25.65 21.25
N LEU A 35 -21.64 24.41 21.08
CA LEU A 35 -22.21 23.93 19.83
C LEU A 35 -23.70 24.32 19.71
N PRO A 36 -24.27 24.34 18.50
CA PRO A 36 -25.69 24.54 18.30
C PRO A 36 -26.50 23.46 19.03
N ARG A 37 -27.72 23.82 19.41
CA ARG A 37 -28.69 22.83 19.92
C ARG A 37 -29.27 22.05 18.75
N PHE A 38 -29.57 20.78 18.96
CA PHE A 38 -30.24 19.94 17.97
C PHE A 38 -31.15 18.94 18.64
N ASP A 39 -32.16 18.50 17.88
CA ASP A 39 -33.12 17.49 18.29
C ASP A 39 -32.72 16.16 17.64
N VAL A 40 -32.75 15.08 18.43
CA VAL A 40 -32.53 13.72 17.93
C VAL A 40 -33.84 13.11 17.47
N ASP A 41 -33.84 12.56 16.26
CA ASP A 41 -35.00 11.87 15.69
C ASP A 41 -35.19 10.52 16.40
N LEU A 42 -36.18 10.45 17.28
CA LEU A 42 -36.57 9.21 17.96
C LEU A 42 -37.36 8.25 17.05
N GLN A 43 -37.95 8.76 15.95
CA GLN A 43 -38.77 7.97 15.01
C GLN A 43 -38.47 8.35 13.55
N SER A 44 -37.74 7.49 12.83
CA SER A 44 -37.79 7.47 11.35
C SER A 44 -37.63 6.02 10.86
N GLY A 45 -38.66 5.23 11.11
CA GLY A 45 -38.79 3.82 10.72
C GLY A 45 -40.15 3.53 10.10
N THR A 46 -40.71 4.47 9.33
CA THR A 46 -41.81 4.20 8.41
C THR A 46 -41.54 5.03 7.16
N ASP A 47 -41.24 4.36 6.05
CA ASP A 47 -41.48 4.93 4.73
C ASP A 47 -42.90 5.48 4.71
N LYS A 48 -43.04 6.70 4.18
CA LYS A 48 -44.33 7.32 3.91
C LYS A 48 -45.03 6.51 2.80
N GLY A 49 -45.61 5.35 3.12
CA GLY A 49 -46.14 4.46 2.10
C GLY A 49 -47.03 3.31 2.55
N SER A 50 -47.07 2.92 3.83
CA SER A 50 -48.07 1.95 4.30
C SER A 50 -49.13 2.64 5.15
N GLN A 51 -50.25 2.91 4.50
CA GLN A 51 -51.51 3.32 5.10
C GLN A 51 -52.08 2.13 5.88
N ASP A 52 -51.46 1.76 7.01
CA ASP A 52 -52.04 0.88 8.03
C ASP A 52 -51.12 0.89 9.28
N SER A 53 -51.30 1.88 10.14
CA SER A 53 -50.88 1.77 11.54
C SER A 53 -52.08 2.12 12.42
N TYR A 54 -52.65 1.08 13.04
CA TYR A 54 -53.60 1.22 14.13
C TYR A 54 -52.91 2.03 15.25
N TYR A 55 -53.40 3.24 15.47
CA TYR A 55 -53.09 4.02 16.66
C TYR A 55 -53.40 3.17 17.89
N SER A 56 -52.38 2.76 18.62
CA SER A 56 -52.51 2.33 20.02
C SER A 56 -52.30 3.56 20.91
N PRO A 57 -53.37 4.19 21.43
CA PRO A 57 -53.26 5.35 22.29
C PRO A 57 -52.76 4.88 23.67
N GLY A 58 -51.47 5.04 23.95
CA GLY A 58 -50.90 4.71 25.26
C GLY A 58 -49.44 4.29 25.30
N ALA A 59 -48.79 4.07 24.15
CA ALA A 59 -47.35 3.83 24.14
C ALA A 59 -46.60 5.12 24.54
N LYS A 60 -46.16 5.22 25.79
CA LYS A 60 -45.27 6.29 26.23
C LYS A 60 -44.07 6.34 25.29
N LYS A 61 -43.82 7.52 24.72
CA LYS A 61 -42.63 7.77 23.91
C LYS A 61 -41.41 7.52 24.79
N GLU A 62 -40.60 6.52 24.45
CA GLU A 62 -39.42 6.18 25.24
C GLU A 62 -38.45 7.35 25.24
N ALA A 63 -38.07 7.79 26.44
CA ALA A 63 -37.12 8.88 26.60
C ALA A 63 -35.72 8.44 26.18
N LEU A 64 -34.97 9.35 25.57
CA LEU A 64 -33.60 9.11 25.14
C LEU A 64 -32.69 8.82 26.36
N THR A 65 -32.01 7.68 26.35
CA THR A 65 -31.09 7.28 27.43
C THR A 65 -29.66 7.75 27.16
N PRO A 66 -28.83 7.97 28.19
CA PRO A 66 -27.41 8.33 28.00
C PRO A 66 -26.59 7.24 27.30
N GLU A 67 -27.06 5.98 27.32
CA GLU A 67 -26.45 4.86 26.61
C GLU A 67 -26.73 4.90 25.11
N SER A 68 -27.81 5.53 24.65
CA SER A 68 -28.11 5.65 23.22
C SER A 68 -27.24 6.68 22.48
N ILE A 69 -26.61 7.61 23.21
CA ILE A 69 -25.83 8.71 22.63
C ILE A 69 -24.35 8.57 22.94
N HIS A 70 -23.50 8.73 21.93
CA HIS A 70 -22.06 8.57 22.04
C HIS A 70 -21.33 9.69 21.29
N PRO A 71 -20.66 10.62 21.99
CA PRO A 71 -19.71 11.52 21.38
C PRO A 71 -18.50 10.74 20.88
N ILE A 72 -18.22 10.76 19.58
CA ILE A 72 -17.10 10.05 18.96
C ILE A 72 -16.31 10.96 18.01
N ALA A 73 -15.04 10.65 17.78
CA ALA A 73 -14.21 11.25 16.75
C ALA A 73 -13.89 10.20 15.68
N LEU A 74 -14.10 10.54 14.42
CA LEU A 74 -13.76 9.70 13.27
C LEU A 74 -13.05 10.55 12.23
N TYR A 75 -11.84 10.14 11.82
CA TYR A 75 -11.03 10.84 10.82
C TYR A 75 -10.85 12.34 11.13
N GLY A 76 -10.58 12.66 12.41
CA GLY A 76 -10.39 14.02 12.90
C GLY A 76 -11.67 14.88 12.97
N LYS A 77 -12.84 14.32 12.67
CA LYS A 77 -14.14 15.01 12.71
C LYS A 77 -14.95 14.54 13.91
N LEU A 78 -15.68 15.46 14.53
CA LEU A 78 -16.53 15.18 15.68
C LEU A 78 -17.94 14.77 15.24
N TYR A 79 -18.45 13.72 15.89
CA TYR A 79 -19.77 13.18 15.66
C TYR A 79 -20.49 12.92 17.00
N CYS A 80 -21.80 13.12 16.98
CA CYS A 80 -22.71 12.54 17.95
C CYS A 80 -23.34 11.30 17.31
N CYS A 81 -22.94 10.12 17.78
CA CYS A 81 -23.49 8.84 17.35
C CYS A 81 -24.72 8.49 18.18
N HIS A 82 -25.84 8.23 17.53
CA HIS A 82 -27.10 7.83 18.12
C HIS A 82 -27.44 6.38 17.73
N ILE A 83 -27.59 5.52 18.73
CA ILE A 83 -28.11 4.17 18.59
C ILE A 83 -29.63 4.26 18.68
N ASN A 84 -30.31 4.21 17.53
CA ASN A 84 -31.76 4.15 17.48
C ASN A 84 -32.19 2.68 17.46
N SER A 85 -32.43 2.13 18.65
CA SER A 85 -32.88 0.74 18.83
C SER A 85 -34.25 0.48 18.20
N VAL A 86 -35.14 1.48 18.16
CA VAL A 86 -36.50 1.36 17.61
C VAL A 86 -36.48 1.27 16.08
N ALA A 87 -35.68 2.12 15.44
CA ALA A 87 -35.52 2.12 13.98
C ALA A 87 -34.50 1.08 13.50
N GLU A 88 -33.79 0.41 14.42
CA GLU A 88 -32.68 -0.50 14.14
C GLU A 88 -31.62 0.20 13.26
N ARG A 89 -31.22 1.41 13.67
CA ARG A 89 -30.20 2.19 12.94
C ARG A 89 -29.18 2.83 13.88
N VAL A 90 -27.99 3.04 13.36
CA VAL A 90 -26.97 3.90 13.97
C VAL A 90 -26.84 5.18 13.14
N VAL A 91 -27.11 6.32 13.75
CA VAL A 91 -27.14 7.64 13.10
C VAL A 91 -25.97 8.48 13.57
N LEU A 92 -25.21 9.07 12.64
CA LEU A 92 -24.11 9.99 12.94
C LEU A 92 -24.51 11.43 12.61
N TYR A 93 -24.56 12.26 13.64
CA TYR A 93 -24.70 13.71 13.51
C TYR A 93 -23.32 14.35 13.54
N ARG A 94 -22.89 14.96 12.44
CA ARG A 94 -21.65 15.72 12.38
C ARG A 94 -21.80 17.03 13.13
N LEU A 95 -20.84 17.30 13.99
CA LEU A 95 -20.82 18.47 14.86
C LEU A 95 -19.87 19.52 14.28
N TYR A 96 -20.42 20.67 13.89
CA TYR A 96 -19.65 21.87 13.57
C TYR A 96 -19.91 22.95 14.62
N LYS A 97 -19.06 23.97 14.62
CA LYS A 97 -19.21 25.13 15.49
C LYS A 97 -20.55 25.85 15.27
N ASP A 98 -20.99 25.94 14.02
CA ASP A 98 -22.16 26.76 13.64
C ASP A 98 -23.37 25.92 13.20
N ALA A 99 -23.19 24.63 12.93
CA ALA A 99 -24.27 23.74 12.50
C ALA A 99 -24.08 22.30 12.98
N ILE A 100 -25.18 21.56 13.09
CA ILE A 100 -25.16 20.12 13.34
C ILE A 100 -25.95 19.45 12.22
N ILE A 101 -25.32 18.46 11.57
CA ILE A 101 -25.85 17.86 10.34
C ILE A 101 -25.94 16.35 10.53
N LYS A 102 -27.14 15.78 10.35
CA LYS A 102 -27.32 14.32 10.23
C LYS A 102 -26.62 13.86 8.96
N GLN A 103 -25.45 13.24 9.08
CA GLN A 103 -24.60 12.92 7.93
C GLN A 103 -24.74 11.47 7.50
N TYR A 104 -24.80 10.53 8.44
CA TYR A 104 -24.86 9.09 8.14
C TYR A 104 -25.97 8.41 8.93
N SER A 105 -26.54 7.36 8.34
CA SER A 105 -27.59 6.56 8.95
C SER A 105 -27.41 5.12 8.48
N TYR A 106 -26.79 4.29 9.31
CA TYR A 106 -26.46 2.91 8.99
C TYR A 106 -27.60 1.98 9.44
N PRO A 107 -28.14 1.13 8.56
CA PRO A 107 -29.07 0.10 8.96
C PRO A 107 -28.36 -0.93 9.83
N THR A 108 -29.08 -1.46 10.81
CA THR A 108 -28.63 -2.55 11.68
C THR A 108 -29.74 -3.61 11.74
N TYR A 109 -29.45 -4.73 12.42
CA TYR A 109 -30.35 -5.89 12.48
C TYR A 109 -30.62 -6.35 13.91
N SER A 110 -30.37 -5.48 14.90
CA SER A 110 -30.55 -5.78 16.31
C SER A 110 -31.02 -4.53 17.04
N ARG A 111 -31.92 -4.69 18.00
CA ARG A 111 -32.32 -3.63 18.94
C ARG A 111 -31.31 -3.45 20.07
N HIS A 112 -30.57 -4.51 20.40
CA HIS A 112 -29.57 -4.51 21.47
C HIS A 112 -28.21 -4.34 20.82
N MET A 113 -27.72 -3.10 20.85
CA MET A 113 -26.52 -2.67 20.15
C MET A 113 -25.54 -2.02 21.10
N GLY A 114 -24.26 -2.35 20.93
CA GLY A 114 -23.14 -1.56 21.45
C GLY A 114 -22.36 -0.92 20.30
N ILE A 115 -21.54 0.08 20.58
CA ILE A 115 -20.66 0.68 19.57
C ILE A 115 -19.23 0.84 20.09
N SER A 116 -18.23 0.63 19.22
CA SER A 116 -16.84 1.01 19.47
C SER A 116 -16.30 1.85 18.34
N VAL A 117 -15.25 2.62 18.64
CA VAL A 117 -14.40 3.22 17.61
C VAL A 117 -13.00 2.67 17.74
N VAL A 118 -12.49 2.09 16.66
CA VAL A 118 -11.11 1.58 16.59
C VAL A 118 -10.50 2.03 15.28
N ASP A 119 -9.38 2.74 15.34
CA ASP A 119 -8.64 3.16 14.15
C ASP A 119 -9.54 3.81 13.09
N ASN A 120 -10.35 4.78 13.53
CA ASN A 120 -11.35 5.49 12.71
C ASN A 120 -12.46 4.62 12.07
N LEU A 121 -12.62 3.38 12.51
CA LEU A 121 -13.78 2.55 12.17
C LEU A 121 -14.84 2.61 13.25
N LEU A 122 -16.09 2.66 12.82
CA LEU A 122 -17.23 2.47 13.69
C LEU A 122 -17.61 0.99 13.70
N LEU A 123 -17.47 0.35 14.84
CA LEU A 123 -17.89 -1.04 15.08
C LEU A 123 -19.26 -1.01 15.76
N VAL A 124 -20.23 -1.70 15.19
CA VAL A 124 -21.56 -1.88 15.78
C VAL A 124 -21.70 -3.33 16.21
N HIS A 125 -21.86 -3.54 17.51
CA HIS A 125 -21.94 -4.85 18.15
C HIS A 125 -23.38 -5.24 18.34
N HIS A 126 -23.81 -6.33 17.72
CA HIS A 126 -25.12 -6.94 17.99
C HIS A 126 -24.99 -7.88 19.17
N MET A 127 -25.39 -7.40 20.35
CA MET A 127 -25.13 -8.12 21.61
C MET A 127 -25.87 -9.46 21.69
N ASN A 128 -27.05 -9.56 21.06
CA ASN A 128 -27.84 -10.79 21.08
C ASN A 128 -27.30 -11.87 20.15
N SER A 129 -26.70 -11.49 19.01
CA SER A 129 -26.24 -12.43 17.99
C SER A 129 -24.72 -12.65 17.99
N GLY A 130 -23.96 -11.86 18.76
CA GLY A 130 -22.49 -11.93 18.77
C GLY A 130 -21.85 -11.52 17.45
N ILE A 131 -22.55 -10.72 16.64
CA ILE A 131 -22.11 -10.25 15.33
C ILE A 131 -21.57 -8.82 15.46
N VAL A 132 -20.46 -8.52 14.77
CA VAL A 132 -19.93 -7.16 14.66
C VAL A 132 -20.03 -6.68 13.22
N MET A 133 -20.63 -5.52 13.02
CA MET A 133 -20.62 -4.81 11.75
C MET A 133 -19.59 -3.69 11.79
N ILE A 134 -18.78 -3.59 10.74
CA ILE A 134 -17.71 -2.59 10.64
C ILE A 134 -18.11 -1.56 9.60
N PHE A 135 -18.11 -0.28 9.97
CA PHE A 135 -18.41 0.83 9.05
C PHE A 135 -17.20 1.75 8.91
N ASP A 136 -16.80 1.97 7.66
CA ASP A 136 -15.83 3.00 7.29
C ASP A 136 -16.55 4.19 6.64
N ILE A 137 -16.64 5.30 7.38
CA ILE A 137 -17.37 6.49 6.92
C ILE A 137 -16.76 7.13 5.66
N MET A 138 -15.49 6.83 5.35
CA MET A 138 -14.80 7.35 4.17
C MET A 138 -15.15 6.60 2.88
N THR A 139 -15.69 5.38 2.97
CA THR A 139 -16.19 4.64 1.81
C THR A 139 -17.49 5.24 1.27
N ASN A 140 -18.17 6.07 2.07
CA ASN A 140 -19.43 6.75 1.75
C ASN A 140 -20.56 5.80 1.27
N ASN A 141 -20.44 4.50 1.53
CA ASN A 141 -21.51 3.54 1.37
C ASN A 141 -22.28 3.43 2.69
N MET A 142 -23.60 3.28 2.64
CA MET A 142 -24.43 3.05 3.84
C MET A 142 -24.46 1.58 4.24
N GLN A 143 -23.46 0.80 3.82
CA GLN A 143 -23.35 -0.63 4.06
C GLN A 143 -22.13 -0.94 4.91
N PRO A 144 -22.13 -2.05 5.66
CA PRO A 144 -20.93 -2.55 6.31
C PRO A 144 -19.78 -2.69 5.31
N PHE A 145 -18.56 -2.39 5.75
CA PHE A 145 -17.34 -2.49 4.95
C PHE A 145 -17.02 -3.95 4.58
N VAL A 146 -17.31 -4.88 5.50
CA VAL A 146 -17.23 -6.33 5.31
C VAL A 146 -18.54 -6.97 5.72
N SER A 147 -18.82 -8.15 5.17
CA SER A 147 -19.88 -9.01 5.67
C SER A 147 -19.73 -9.21 7.18
N PRO A 148 -20.82 -9.13 7.96
CA PRO A 148 -20.74 -9.22 9.41
C PRO A 148 -20.16 -10.57 9.83
N LEU A 149 -18.97 -10.55 10.45
CA LEU A 149 -18.29 -11.76 10.89
C LEU A 149 -18.69 -12.09 12.34
N PRO A 150 -18.97 -13.35 12.68
CA PRO A 150 -19.08 -13.79 14.06
C PRO A 150 -17.77 -13.53 14.80
N VAL A 151 -17.84 -13.12 16.07
CA VAL A 151 -16.64 -12.97 16.90
C VAL A 151 -16.05 -14.35 17.19
N LEU A 152 -15.01 -14.73 16.45
CA LEU A 152 -14.21 -15.93 16.69
C LEU A 152 -12.98 -15.56 17.51
N CYS A 153 -13.03 -15.81 18.82
CA CYS A 153 -11.85 -15.70 19.66
C CYS A 153 -10.95 -16.93 19.44
N LYS A 154 -9.82 -16.76 18.74
CA LYS A 154 -8.78 -17.79 18.70
C LYS A 154 -8.10 -17.86 20.08
N GLY A 155 -8.29 -18.97 20.78
CA GLY A 155 -7.54 -19.28 21.99
C GLY A 155 -6.04 -19.33 21.68
N THR A 156 -5.22 -18.79 22.58
CA THR A 156 -3.77 -18.90 22.48
C THR A 156 -3.39 -20.35 22.79
N GLU A 157 -2.69 -21.03 21.89
CA GLU A 157 -2.05 -22.31 22.24
C GLU A 157 -1.03 -22.01 23.34
N ALA A 158 -1.28 -22.56 24.53
CA ALA A 158 -0.37 -22.43 25.65
C ALA A 158 0.98 -23.07 25.26
N MET A 159 2.02 -22.23 25.18
CA MET A 159 3.40 -22.64 25.02
C MET A 159 3.70 -23.67 26.13
N GLY A 160 3.93 -24.92 25.72
CA GLY A 160 4.13 -26.04 26.63
C GLY A 160 5.20 -25.74 27.66
N THR A 161 4.80 -25.66 28.92
CA THR A 161 5.72 -25.64 30.05
C THR A 161 6.35 -27.03 30.15
N MET A 162 7.57 -27.18 29.60
CA MET A 162 8.43 -28.28 29.99
C MET A 162 8.71 -28.16 31.49
N SER A 163 8.06 -29.02 32.27
CA SER A 163 8.42 -29.25 33.66
C SER A 163 9.64 -30.19 33.71
N PRO A 164 10.70 -29.86 34.46
CA PRO A 164 11.83 -30.77 34.64
C PRO A 164 11.43 -31.87 35.63
N GLN A 165 11.33 -33.12 35.17
CA GLN A 165 11.21 -34.28 36.06
C GLN A 165 12.53 -34.50 36.83
N PRO A 166 12.47 -34.77 38.15
CA PRO A 166 13.66 -35.13 38.90
C PRO A 166 14.08 -36.57 38.60
N SER A 167 15.37 -36.73 38.40
CA SER A 167 16.10 -37.97 38.14
C SER A 167 15.91 -39.03 39.23
N LYS A 168 15.67 -40.28 38.82
CA LYS A 168 15.96 -41.47 39.61
C LYS A 168 16.86 -42.42 38.81
N LEU A 169 17.83 -42.97 39.54
CA LEU A 169 19.02 -43.71 39.12
C LEU A 169 18.76 -44.96 38.25
N ALA A 170 19.80 -45.28 37.46
CA ALA A 170 20.05 -46.52 36.69
C ALA A 170 20.13 -47.79 37.58
N ASP A 171 19.88 -49.02 37.11
CA ASP A 171 20.70 -49.91 36.24
C ASP A 171 19.88 -51.22 35.94
N PRO A 172 20.36 -52.26 35.21
CA PRO A 172 20.84 -52.36 33.81
C PRO A 172 20.15 -53.57 33.04
N PRO A 173 20.56 -53.95 31.80
CA PRO A 173 19.68 -54.52 30.75
C PRO A 173 19.78 -56.04 30.53
N GLN A 174 18.77 -56.68 29.91
CA GLN A 174 18.92 -57.95 29.13
C GLN A 174 17.88 -58.12 27.98
N SER A 175 18.39 -57.99 26.75
CA SER A 175 18.27 -58.84 25.53
C SER A 175 17.06 -59.72 25.15
N HIS A 176 16.89 -59.83 23.81
CA HIS A 176 16.13 -60.79 22.97
C HIS A 176 14.64 -60.47 22.74
N GLY A 177 14.04 -60.55 21.54
CA GLY A 177 14.46 -60.96 20.20
C GLY A 177 13.22 -61.35 19.36
N ALA A 178 13.20 -60.93 18.08
CA ALA A 178 12.70 -61.66 16.91
C ALA A 178 11.20 -62.05 16.70
N ILE A 179 10.66 -61.52 15.57
CA ILE A 179 10.08 -62.23 14.39
C ILE A 179 8.60 -62.71 14.37
N GLY A 180 7.90 -62.26 13.31
CA GLY A 180 7.01 -63.05 12.42
C GLY A 180 5.52 -63.00 12.77
N GLY A 181 4.55 -62.98 11.84
CA GLY A 181 4.50 -63.15 10.39
C GLY A 181 3.03 -63.28 9.95
N ALA A 182 2.78 -63.02 8.66
CA ALA A 182 1.50 -62.83 7.95
C ALA A 182 0.43 -63.95 8.04
N ALA A 183 -0.84 -63.59 7.74
CA ALA A 183 -1.61 -64.15 6.60
C ALA A 183 -3.10 -63.68 6.56
N THR A 184 -3.51 -63.13 5.42
CA THR A 184 -4.87 -63.10 4.81
C THR A 184 -5.18 -64.48 4.14
N PRO A 185 -6.29 -64.78 3.41
CA PRO A 185 -7.35 -63.92 2.82
C PRO A 185 -8.79 -64.51 2.72
N ALA A 186 -9.67 -63.71 2.08
CA ALA A 186 -10.72 -64.08 1.11
C ALA A 186 -12.17 -64.38 1.57
N GLY A 187 -13.13 -63.68 0.92
CA GLY A 187 -14.51 -64.15 0.71
C GLY A 187 -15.60 -63.07 0.75
N ALA A 188 -15.94 -62.49 -0.40
CA ALA A 188 -17.23 -61.80 -0.68
C ALA A 188 -17.92 -62.55 -1.85
N PRO A 189 -19.17 -62.25 -2.32
CA PRO A 189 -20.16 -61.25 -1.88
C PRO A 189 -21.64 -61.76 -1.84
N SER A 190 -22.59 -61.00 -1.26
CA SER A 190 -23.95 -60.83 -1.82
C SER A 190 -24.83 -59.78 -1.10
N THR A 191 -25.24 -58.77 -1.88
CA THR A 191 -26.58 -58.12 -1.98
C THR A 191 -27.35 -57.65 -0.73
N GLY A 192 -27.28 -56.33 -0.48
CA GLY A 192 -28.38 -55.37 -0.73
C GLY A 192 -29.54 -55.23 0.27
N GLY A 193 -29.58 -54.08 0.97
CA GLY A 193 -30.78 -53.50 1.61
C GLY A 193 -30.41 -52.50 2.73
N GLY A 194 -30.41 -51.18 2.46
CA GLY A 194 -29.88 -50.11 3.33
C GLY A 194 -30.77 -49.71 4.53
N PRO A 195 -30.66 -48.48 5.10
CA PRO A 195 -29.65 -47.43 4.95
C PRO A 195 -28.77 -47.26 6.21
N GLU A 196 -27.49 -46.91 6.00
CA GLU A 196 -26.50 -46.68 7.07
C GLU A 196 -26.80 -45.43 7.90
N SER A 197 -27.02 -45.65 9.20
CA SER A 197 -26.80 -44.68 10.27
C SER A 197 -25.30 -44.41 10.40
N ALA A 198 -24.89 -43.16 10.13
CA ALA A 198 -23.52 -42.70 10.34
C ALA A 198 -23.10 -42.85 11.82
N PRO A 199 -21.87 -43.30 12.10
CA PRO A 199 -21.40 -43.51 13.47
C PRO A 199 -21.04 -42.18 14.14
N GLN A 200 -21.40 -42.10 15.42
CA GLN A 200 -20.95 -41.09 16.38
C GLN A 200 -19.42 -40.97 16.36
N GLY A 201 -18.92 -39.81 15.88
CA GLY A 201 -17.55 -39.35 16.07
C GLY A 201 -17.56 -38.27 17.15
N GLY A 202 -16.86 -38.54 18.25
CA GLY A 202 -16.92 -37.78 19.50
C GLY A 202 -16.50 -36.31 19.41
N GLU A 203 -17.20 -35.53 20.21
CA GLU A 203 -16.88 -34.17 20.62
C GLU A 203 -15.50 -34.14 21.32
N ALA A 204 -14.46 -33.70 20.59
CA ALA A 204 -13.17 -33.36 21.17
C ALA A 204 -12.53 -32.25 20.35
N GLY A 205 -13.10 -31.05 20.44
CA GLY A 205 -12.59 -29.86 19.74
C GLY A 205 -13.17 -28.52 20.19
N ASP A 206 -14.17 -28.52 21.08
CA ASP A 206 -14.91 -27.29 21.45
C ASP A 206 -14.53 -26.71 22.83
N GLU A 207 -13.54 -27.30 23.53
CA GLU A 207 -13.10 -26.87 24.88
C GLU A 207 -12.03 -25.75 24.89
N LEU A 208 -11.49 -25.33 23.76
CA LEU A 208 -10.36 -24.37 23.70
C LEU A 208 -10.77 -22.90 23.49
N ASN A 209 -12.05 -22.56 23.62
CA ASN A 209 -12.49 -21.17 23.60
C ASN A 209 -12.60 -20.61 25.04
N PRO A 210 -11.67 -19.74 25.49
CA PRO A 210 -11.69 -19.19 26.85
C PRO A 210 -12.94 -18.34 27.13
N PHE A 211 -13.73 -17.99 26.10
CA PHE A 211 -14.98 -17.24 26.24
C PHE A 211 -16.25 -18.12 26.33
N LYS A 212 -16.14 -19.44 26.12
CA LYS A 212 -17.29 -20.36 26.27
C LYS A 212 -17.43 -20.93 27.68
N VAL A 213 -16.36 -20.93 28.47
CA VAL A 213 -16.36 -21.48 29.84
C VAL A 213 -16.79 -20.40 30.82
N GLY A 214 -18.10 -20.28 31.06
CA GLY A 214 -18.66 -19.84 32.34
C GLY A 214 -18.29 -18.45 32.90
N ASN A 215 -17.75 -17.50 32.13
CA ASN A 215 -17.25 -16.26 32.72
C ASN A 215 -18.29 -15.12 32.79
N LYS A 216 -18.52 -14.71 34.04
CA LYS A 216 -19.29 -13.54 34.44
C LYS A 216 -18.63 -12.28 33.85
N VAL A 217 -19.37 -11.64 32.95
CA VAL A 217 -19.21 -10.24 32.53
C VAL A 217 -17.86 -9.89 31.89
N VAL A 218 -17.82 -9.99 30.56
CA VAL A 218 -16.83 -9.27 29.75
C VAL A 218 -17.27 -7.81 29.62
N CYS A 219 -16.68 -6.92 30.41
CA CYS A 219 -16.86 -5.47 30.24
C CYS A 219 -15.89 -4.98 29.17
N VAL A 220 -16.43 -4.48 28.05
CA VAL A 220 -15.62 -3.86 27.00
C VAL A 220 -15.60 -2.35 27.20
N ALA A 221 -14.45 -1.81 27.63
CA ALA A 221 -14.27 -0.36 27.79
C ALA A 221 -13.86 0.26 26.45
N MET A 222 -14.62 1.26 25.98
CA MET A 222 -14.55 1.72 24.60
C MET A 222 -14.24 3.22 24.54
N SER A 223 -13.01 3.55 24.16
CA SER A 223 -12.72 4.89 23.64
C SER A 223 -11.60 4.86 22.60
N ASN A 224 -10.57 4.02 22.76
CA ASN A 224 -9.48 3.89 21.77
C ASN A 224 -8.87 2.49 21.65
N PHE A 225 -9.10 1.64 22.65
CA PHE A 225 -8.68 0.25 22.68
C PHE A 225 -9.92 -0.56 23.04
N LEU A 226 -10.24 -1.64 22.31
CA LEU A 226 -11.18 -2.61 22.87
C LEU A 226 -10.41 -3.40 23.92
N LEU A 227 -10.70 -3.14 25.18
CA LEU A 227 -10.24 -4.00 26.26
C LEU A 227 -11.38 -4.91 26.65
N ALA A 228 -11.16 -6.22 26.67
CA ALA A 228 -12.10 -7.19 27.23
C ALA A 228 -11.58 -7.64 28.60
N LEU A 229 -12.36 -7.34 29.64
CA LEU A 229 -12.06 -7.80 30.99
C LEU A 229 -12.65 -9.20 31.17
N ASP A 230 -11.80 -10.20 31.37
CA ASP A 230 -12.26 -11.54 31.70
C ASP A 230 -12.18 -11.74 33.21
N ALA A 231 -13.31 -11.54 33.90
CA ALA A 231 -13.37 -11.59 35.35
C ALA A 231 -13.15 -13.00 35.93
N GLY A 232 -13.33 -14.06 35.14
CA GLY A 232 -13.11 -15.42 35.64
C GLY A 232 -11.68 -15.92 35.48
N SER A 233 -10.91 -15.38 34.53
CA SER A 233 -9.47 -15.63 34.42
C SER A 233 -8.60 -14.54 35.04
N GLU A 234 -9.20 -13.45 35.56
CA GLU A 234 -8.51 -12.25 36.05
C GLU A 234 -7.60 -11.59 34.98
N MET A 235 -7.92 -11.79 33.69
CA MET A 235 -7.13 -11.27 32.58
C MET A 235 -7.77 -10.04 31.93
N VAL A 236 -6.92 -9.14 31.43
CA VAL A 236 -7.34 -8.04 30.57
C VAL A 236 -6.82 -8.29 29.16
N TRP A 237 -7.73 -8.47 28.22
CA TRP A 237 -7.44 -8.70 26.82
C TRP A 237 -7.48 -7.39 26.06
N ARG A 238 -6.50 -7.16 25.18
CA ARG A 238 -6.60 -6.11 24.15
C ARG A 238 -7.06 -6.75 22.85
N ILE A 239 -8.20 -6.29 22.34
CA ILE A 239 -8.75 -6.72 21.07
C ILE A 239 -8.25 -5.75 20.01
N ASP A 240 -7.44 -6.29 19.10
CA ASP A 240 -6.93 -5.60 17.93
C ASP A 240 -7.75 -6.01 16.69
N LEU A 241 -7.89 -5.11 15.72
CA LEU A 241 -8.54 -5.43 14.44
C LEU A 241 -7.63 -6.34 13.61
N ASP A 242 -8.17 -7.45 13.12
CA ASP A 242 -7.46 -8.31 12.16
C ASP A 242 -7.65 -7.76 10.74
N LEU A 243 -6.72 -6.90 10.30
CA LEU A 243 -6.75 -6.35 8.95
C LEU A 243 -6.68 -7.42 7.85
N ASN A 244 -6.00 -8.54 8.11
CA ASN A 244 -5.85 -9.62 7.14
C ASN A 244 -7.20 -10.33 6.92
N ALA A 245 -7.89 -10.67 8.00
CA ALA A 245 -9.23 -11.26 7.92
C ALA A 245 -10.23 -10.31 7.23
N ILE A 246 -10.17 -9.01 7.54
CA ILE A 246 -10.99 -7.98 6.89
C ILE A 246 -10.70 -7.93 5.39
N THR A 247 -9.43 -7.89 5.00
CA THR A 247 -8.98 -7.82 3.61
C THR A 247 -9.44 -9.04 2.81
N MET A 248 -9.30 -10.25 3.37
CA MET A 248 -9.77 -11.49 2.73
C MET A 248 -11.29 -11.56 2.61
N SER A 249 -12.03 -10.82 3.43
CA SER A 249 -13.49 -10.78 3.42
C SER A 249 -14.04 -9.69 2.49
N CYS A 250 -13.20 -8.78 2.00
CA CYS A 250 -13.59 -7.72 1.08
C CYS A 250 -13.50 -8.24 -0.37
N PRO A 251 -14.61 -8.30 -1.13
CA PRO A 251 -14.56 -8.76 -2.52
C PRO A 251 -13.91 -7.73 -3.46
N ASN A 252 -13.98 -6.44 -3.13
CA ASN A 252 -13.45 -5.38 -3.98
C ASN A 252 -12.03 -4.98 -3.55
N ARG A 253 -11.04 -5.38 -4.35
CA ARG A 253 -9.62 -5.09 -4.12
C ARG A 253 -9.30 -3.58 -4.08
N LEU A 254 -9.97 -2.75 -4.88
CA LEU A 254 -9.77 -1.28 -4.87
C LEU A 254 -10.23 -0.65 -3.54
N HIS A 255 -11.33 -1.14 -2.99
CA HIS A 255 -11.81 -0.70 -1.68
C HIS A 255 -10.85 -1.14 -0.57
N THR A 256 -10.30 -2.36 -0.65
CA THR A 256 -9.26 -2.86 0.25
C THR A 256 -8.03 -1.94 0.24
N ILE A 257 -7.50 -1.62 -0.95
CA ILE A 257 -6.34 -0.72 -1.09
C ILE A 257 -6.63 0.64 -0.43
N SER A 258 -7.77 1.25 -0.78
CA SER A 258 -8.21 2.53 -0.21
C SER A 258 -8.37 2.47 1.32
N PHE A 259 -8.88 1.35 1.84
CA PHE A 259 -9.07 1.12 3.27
C PHE A 259 -7.74 0.97 4.02
N LEU A 260 -6.79 0.21 3.46
CA LEU A 260 -5.48 -0.02 4.05
C LEU A 260 -4.63 1.25 4.10
N HIS A 261 -4.69 2.09 3.06
CA HIS A 261 -3.99 3.39 3.05
C HIS A 261 -4.42 4.33 4.19
N ARG A 262 -5.64 4.18 4.70
CA ARG A 262 -6.16 4.99 5.82
C ARG A 262 -5.70 4.49 7.20
N ARG A 263 -4.98 3.36 7.26
CA ARG A 263 -4.52 2.72 8.50
C ARG A 263 -3.13 3.20 8.88
N SER A 264 -2.91 3.36 10.19
CA SER A 264 -1.58 3.65 10.72
C SER A 264 -0.85 2.36 11.06
N GLU A 265 0.40 2.24 10.61
CA GLU A 265 1.30 1.12 10.93
C GLU A 265 1.42 0.89 12.44
N THR A 266 1.49 1.97 13.22
CA THR A 266 1.66 1.94 14.68
C THR A 266 0.53 1.23 15.42
N ARG A 267 -0.67 1.14 14.83
CA ARG A 267 -1.84 0.51 15.44
C ARG A 267 -1.96 -0.98 15.11
N HIS A 268 -1.17 -1.49 14.17
CA HIS A 268 -1.28 -2.86 13.64
C HIS A 268 0.08 -3.56 13.59
N PRO A 269 0.63 -4.01 14.74
CA PRO A 269 1.98 -4.58 14.81
C PRO A 269 2.09 -5.98 14.17
N ARG A 270 0.97 -6.69 13.96
CA ARG A 270 0.98 -8.06 13.41
C ARG A 270 1.21 -8.10 11.90
N ARG A 271 0.65 -7.14 11.16
CA ARG A 271 0.83 -7.00 9.72
C ARG A 271 0.78 -5.53 9.34
N ASN A 272 1.80 -5.08 8.61
CA ASN A 272 1.87 -3.72 8.11
C ASN A 272 0.83 -3.54 6.98
N PRO A 273 -0.06 -2.52 7.06
CA PRO A 273 -0.97 -2.19 5.97
C PRO A 273 -0.28 -1.97 4.62
N LYS A 274 0.97 -1.48 4.60
CA LYS A 274 1.75 -1.28 3.38
C LYS A 274 2.08 -2.58 2.65
N ASP A 275 2.66 -3.54 3.37
CA ASP A 275 2.97 -4.86 2.83
C ASP A 275 1.71 -5.54 2.32
N MET A 276 0.56 -5.30 2.97
CA MET A 276 -0.73 -5.80 2.51
C MET A 276 -1.21 -5.12 1.22
N ILE A 277 -0.99 -3.82 1.04
CA ILE A 277 -1.29 -3.12 -0.23
C ILE A 277 -0.41 -3.68 -1.34
N ILE A 278 0.90 -3.79 -1.09
CA ILE A 278 1.87 -4.34 -2.05
C ILE A 278 1.48 -5.77 -2.44
N ALA A 279 1.19 -6.63 -1.46
CA ALA A 279 0.74 -7.99 -1.72
C ALA A 279 -0.58 -8.02 -2.51
N THR A 280 -1.53 -7.15 -2.19
CA THR A 280 -2.81 -7.08 -2.92
C THR A 280 -2.57 -6.71 -4.38
N VAL A 281 -1.76 -5.70 -4.67
CA VAL A 281 -1.45 -5.30 -6.04
C VAL A 281 -0.61 -6.36 -6.77
N LYS A 282 0.38 -6.97 -6.10
CA LYS A 282 1.15 -8.09 -6.66
C LYS A 282 0.22 -9.22 -7.08
N THR A 283 -0.74 -9.61 -6.25
CA THR A 283 -1.74 -10.64 -6.62
C THR A 283 -2.65 -10.19 -7.76
N MET A 284 -3.04 -8.92 -7.85
CA MET A 284 -3.81 -8.40 -8.98
C MET A 284 -3.05 -8.53 -10.31
N VAL A 285 -1.74 -8.25 -10.30
CA VAL A 285 -0.90 -8.41 -11.49
C VAL A 285 -0.71 -9.90 -11.82
N GLN A 286 -0.49 -10.76 -10.82
CA GLN A 286 -0.36 -12.21 -11.03
C GLN A 286 -1.63 -12.87 -11.58
N GLU A 287 -2.80 -12.43 -11.12
CA GLU A 287 -4.11 -12.93 -11.57
C GLU A 287 -4.55 -12.36 -12.92
N HIS A 288 -3.72 -11.54 -13.58
CA HIS A 288 -4.02 -10.89 -14.87
C HIS A 288 -5.32 -10.07 -14.83
N GLU A 289 -5.51 -9.31 -13.75
CA GLU A 289 -6.65 -8.41 -13.60
C GLU A 289 -6.72 -7.40 -14.76
N ASN A 290 -7.93 -6.94 -15.08
CA ASN A 290 -8.11 -6.01 -16.19
C ASN A 290 -7.28 -4.73 -15.99
N LEU A 291 -6.56 -4.30 -17.03
CA LEU A 291 -5.70 -3.10 -17.00
C LEU A 291 -6.43 -1.85 -16.53
N SER A 292 -7.73 -1.71 -16.81
CA SER A 292 -8.52 -0.60 -16.27
C SER A 292 -8.63 -0.64 -14.75
N THR A 293 -8.80 -1.82 -14.15
CA THR A 293 -8.86 -1.99 -12.69
C THR A 293 -7.49 -1.74 -12.06
N LEU A 294 -6.42 -2.27 -12.67
CA LEU A 294 -5.05 -1.97 -12.26
C LEU A 294 -4.74 -0.47 -12.33
N LYS A 295 -5.17 0.21 -13.40
CA LYS A 295 -5.05 1.67 -13.52
C LYS A 295 -5.68 2.39 -12.34
N HIS A 296 -6.93 2.06 -11.97
CA HIS A 296 -7.58 2.68 -10.81
C HIS A 296 -6.83 2.37 -9.50
N ALA A 297 -6.30 1.14 -9.33
CA ALA A 297 -5.49 0.79 -8.17
C ALA A 297 -4.22 1.65 -8.08
N PHE A 298 -3.51 1.81 -9.20
CA PHE A 298 -2.31 2.64 -9.31
C PHE A 298 -2.61 4.12 -9.12
N GLU A 299 -3.73 4.64 -9.63
CA GLU A 299 -4.17 6.02 -9.39
C GLU A 299 -4.41 6.29 -7.91
N ILE A 300 -5.04 5.34 -7.18
CA ILE A 300 -5.23 5.47 -5.73
C ILE A 300 -3.88 5.54 -5.02
N ILE A 301 -2.93 4.66 -5.36
CA ILE A 301 -1.59 4.62 -4.75
C ILE A 301 -0.84 5.92 -5.03
N CYS A 302 -0.78 6.35 -6.30
CA CYS A 302 -0.10 7.57 -6.71
C CYS A 302 -0.71 8.82 -6.05
N PHE A 303 -2.05 8.89 -5.99
CA PHE A 303 -2.75 9.98 -5.31
C PHE A 303 -2.36 10.09 -3.83
N VAL A 304 -2.29 8.96 -3.12
CA VAL A 304 -1.92 8.94 -1.70
C VAL A 304 -0.47 9.34 -1.50
N ILE A 305 0.46 8.86 -2.35
CA ILE A 305 1.87 9.23 -2.30
C ILE A 305 2.04 10.73 -2.55
N ALA A 306 1.42 11.26 -3.61
CA ALA A 306 1.49 12.68 -3.97
C ALA A 306 0.84 13.60 -2.91
N SER A 307 -0.17 13.11 -2.21
CA SER A 307 -0.84 13.84 -1.14
C SER A 307 -0.11 13.80 0.21
N SER A 308 0.93 12.98 0.34
CA SER A 308 1.68 12.82 1.60
C SER A 308 2.59 14.04 1.84
N PRO A 309 2.57 14.64 3.04
CA PRO A 309 3.43 15.77 3.37
C PRO A 309 4.90 15.31 3.43
N GLY A 310 5.67 15.62 2.39
CA GLY A 310 7.06 15.19 2.23
C GLY A 310 7.46 14.87 0.79
N CYS A 311 6.50 14.81 -0.15
CA CYS A 311 6.82 14.62 -1.56
C CYS A 311 7.57 15.85 -2.13
N PRO A 312 8.75 15.70 -2.73
CA PRO A 312 9.44 16.79 -3.41
C PRO A 312 8.68 17.14 -4.70
N LEU A 313 7.67 18.00 -4.56
CA LEU A 313 7.03 18.66 -5.69
C LEU A 313 8.09 19.48 -6.42
N LEU A 314 8.06 19.40 -7.76
CA LEU A 314 8.93 20.16 -8.65
C LEU A 314 8.92 21.66 -8.30
N ASP A 315 10.10 22.22 -8.16
CA ASP A 315 10.36 23.62 -7.85
C ASP A 315 9.81 24.55 -8.96
N GLY A 316 9.18 25.67 -8.56
CA GLY A 316 8.61 26.73 -9.41
C GLY A 316 7.09 26.58 -9.67
N THR A 317 6.18 27.47 -9.24
CA THR A 317 6.21 28.94 -9.19
C THR A 317 5.14 29.42 -8.19
N GLN A 318 5.47 30.40 -7.36
CA GLN A 318 4.54 31.00 -6.40
C GLN A 318 3.39 31.77 -7.10
N SER A 319 2.17 31.59 -6.63
CA SER A 319 1.17 32.67 -6.55
C SER A 319 0.17 32.42 -5.41
N PRO A 320 -0.37 33.48 -4.76
CA PRO A 320 -0.91 33.41 -3.40
C PRO A 320 -2.43 33.21 -3.30
N GLN A 321 -2.80 32.43 -2.27
CA GLN A 321 -4.03 32.45 -1.46
C GLN A 321 -5.41 32.44 -2.14
N GLN A 322 -6.17 31.36 -1.88
CA GLN A 322 -7.52 31.46 -1.32
C GLN A 322 -7.81 30.28 -0.38
N GLY A 323 -8.28 30.61 0.83
CA GLY A 323 -8.39 29.70 1.97
C GLY A 323 -9.55 28.71 1.86
N SER A 324 -9.28 27.47 2.26
CA SER A 324 -10.27 26.50 2.71
C SER A 324 -9.85 25.96 4.08
N PRO A 325 -10.81 25.68 4.99
CA PRO A 325 -10.48 25.41 6.39
C PRO A 325 -9.99 23.98 6.60
N SER A 326 -8.87 23.87 7.32
CA SER A 326 -8.41 22.72 8.12
C SER A 326 -8.04 21.43 7.38
N ARG A 327 -6.90 21.44 6.67
CA ARG A 327 -6.11 20.25 6.28
C ARG A 327 -5.19 19.77 7.42
N SER A 328 -5.67 19.73 8.66
CA SER A 328 -4.86 19.33 9.82
C SER A 328 -5.33 17.99 10.36
N ASN A 329 -4.41 17.02 10.35
CA ASN A 329 -4.45 15.72 11.03
C ASN A 329 -5.09 14.54 10.27
N LEU A 330 -4.68 14.29 9.02
CA LEU A 330 -4.44 12.89 8.66
C LEU A 330 -3.15 12.48 9.36
N ILE A 331 -3.28 11.49 10.23
CA ILE A 331 -2.20 10.93 11.04
C ILE A 331 -1.03 10.57 10.11
N ASN A 332 0.17 10.91 10.57
CA ASN A 332 1.46 10.55 10.00
C ASN A 332 1.50 9.03 9.73
N SER A 333 1.06 8.60 8.55
CA SER A 333 1.39 7.30 8.00
C SER A 333 2.69 7.51 7.25
N GLY A 334 3.77 6.84 7.67
CA GLY A 334 5.02 6.87 6.90
C GLY A 334 4.67 6.60 5.45
N ALA A 335 5.18 7.41 4.52
CA ALA A 335 4.79 7.30 3.11
C ALA A 335 5.14 5.90 2.58
N LEU A 336 4.33 5.37 1.65
CA LEU A 336 4.77 4.27 0.79
C LEU A 336 5.84 4.84 -0.16
N GLU A 337 7.01 4.22 -0.19
CA GLU A 337 8.09 4.63 -1.08
C GLU A 337 7.93 3.95 -2.44
N LEU A 338 8.20 4.69 -3.51
CA LEU A 338 8.09 4.19 -4.89
C LEU A 338 9.09 3.05 -5.16
N GLU A 339 10.27 3.11 -4.53
CA GLU A 339 11.30 2.07 -4.62
C GLU A 339 10.78 0.73 -4.08
N GLN A 340 10.16 0.72 -2.89
CA GLN A 340 9.59 -0.51 -2.31
C GLN A 340 8.49 -1.11 -3.19
N LEU A 341 7.67 -0.27 -3.84
CA LEU A 341 6.64 -0.74 -4.76
C LEU A 341 7.26 -1.38 -6.00
N TYR A 342 8.34 -0.80 -6.53
CA TYR A 342 9.06 -1.35 -7.66
C TYR A 342 9.71 -2.70 -7.34
N GLU A 343 10.51 -2.77 -6.28
CA GLU A 343 11.25 -3.98 -5.89
C GLU A 343 10.29 -5.14 -5.58
N GLN A 344 9.28 -4.88 -4.75
CA GLN A 344 8.40 -5.93 -4.24
C GLN A 344 7.29 -6.34 -5.20
N ILE A 345 6.99 -5.55 -6.23
CA ILE A 345 5.99 -5.90 -7.25
C ILE A 345 6.68 -6.23 -8.55
N PHE A 346 7.23 -5.25 -9.25
CA PHE A 346 7.64 -5.43 -10.64
C PHE A 346 8.92 -6.24 -10.78
N GLU A 347 9.95 -5.93 -10.00
CA GLU A 347 11.22 -6.67 -10.03
C GLU A 347 11.00 -8.12 -9.59
N SER A 348 10.35 -8.33 -8.44
CA SER A 348 10.07 -9.69 -7.98
C SER A 348 9.21 -10.51 -8.96
N LEU A 349 8.23 -9.90 -9.65
CA LEU A 349 7.40 -10.63 -10.63
C LEU A 349 8.17 -10.98 -11.90
N PHE A 350 9.14 -10.14 -12.28
CA PHE A 350 10.01 -10.40 -13.41
C PHE A 350 11.01 -11.52 -13.10
N GLU A 351 11.67 -11.47 -11.93
CA GLU A 351 12.63 -12.49 -11.49
C GLU A 351 11.97 -13.87 -11.30
N ASP A 352 10.79 -13.88 -10.68
CA ASP A 352 10.02 -15.10 -10.44
C ASP A 352 9.40 -15.69 -11.73
N GLN A 353 9.48 -14.97 -12.87
CA GLN A 353 8.78 -15.28 -14.13
C GLN A 353 7.29 -15.65 -13.90
N ALA A 354 6.66 -14.98 -12.94
CA ALA A 354 5.34 -15.36 -12.44
C ALA A 354 4.20 -14.96 -13.40
N VAL A 355 4.47 -14.08 -14.38
CA VAL A 355 3.51 -13.42 -15.25
C VAL A 355 4.08 -13.32 -16.67
N GLU A 356 3.19 -13.33 -17.68
CA GLU A 356 3.60 -13.08 -19.06
C GLU A 356 4.25 -11.69 -19.21
N LEU A 357 5.38 -11.64 -19.92
CA LEU A 357 6.17 -10.41 -20.06
C LEU A 357 5.39 -9.27 -20.73
N ASP A 358 4.52 -9.56 -21.70
CA ASP A 358 3.70 -8.54 -22.38
C ASP A 358 2.72 -7.89 -21.38
N PHE A 359 2.02 -8.70 -20.58
CA PHE A 359 1.10 -8.18 -19.58
C PHE A 359 1.83 -7.38 -18.48
N LEU A 360 2.94 -7.90 -17.97
CA LEU A 360 3.74 -7.19 -16.96
C LEU A 360 4.26 -5.85 -17.52
N PHE A 361 4.68 -5.81 -18.79
CA PHE A 361 5.11 -4.59 -19.45
C PHE A 361 3.97 -3.57 -19.54
N ARG A 362 2.77 -4.00 -19.93
CA ARG A 362 1.57 -3.14 -19.97
C ARG A 362 1.14 -2.64 -18.59
N ALA A 363 1.27 -3.47 -17.56
CA ALA A 363 1.02 -3.06 -16.18
C ALA A 363 2.03 -1.97 -15.73
N MET A 364 3.31 -2.15 -16.06
CA MET A 364 4.35 -1.15 -15.80
C MET A 364 4.13 0.16 -16.60
N GLU A 365 3.78 0.07 -17.88
CA GLU A 365 3.43 1.23 -18.70
C GLU A 365 2.26 2.00 -18.07
N THR A 366 1.23 1.29 -17.62
CA THR A 366 0.07 1.88 -16.94
C THR A 366 0.47 2.60 -15.65
N PHE A 367 1.29 1.97 -14.80
CA PHE A 367 1.77 2.56 -13.56
C PHE A 367 2.61 3.82 -13.82
N TYR A 368 3.44 3.82 -14.86
CA TYR A 368 4.23 4.99 -15.25
C TYR A 368 3.34 6.16 -15.69
N LEU A 369 2.34 5.91 -16.54
CA LEU A 369 1.40 6.95 -16.98
C LEU A 369 0.60 7.54 -15.80
N CYS A 370 0.21 6.70 -14.83
CA CYS A 370 -0.38 7.17 -13.57
C CYS A 370 0.61 8.06 -12.80
N SER A 371 1.87 7.63 -12.65
CA SER A 371 2.90 8.38 -11.93
C SER A 371 3.14 9.77 -12.53
N ILE A 372 3.24 9.88 -13.86
CA ILE A 372 3.34 11.17 -14.56
C ILE A 372 2.13 12.05 -14.28
N SER A 373 0.93 11.48 -14.31
CA SER A 373 -0.32 12.22 -14.08
C SER A 373 -0.39 12.84 -12.67
N PHE A 374 0.30 12.24 -11.70
CA PHE A 374 0.42 12.75 -10.33
C PHE A 374 1.76 13.48 -10.07
N HIS A 375 2.56 13.74 -11.11
CA HIS A 375 3.88 14.40 -11.03
C HIS A 375 4.87 13.69 -10.09
N LEU A 376 4.82 12.36 -10.04
CA LEU A 376 5.76 11.52 -9.32
C LEU A 376 6.92 11.13 -10.24
N LYS A 377 8.16 11.27 -9.75
CA LYS A 377 9.36 10.79 -10.44
C LYS A 377 9.61 9.33 -10.09
N LEU A 378 9.78 8.49 -11.10
CA LEU A 378 10.12 7.08 -10.87
C LEU A 378 11.64 6.88 -10.76
N PRO A 379 12.09 5.89 -9.98
CA PRO A 379 13.49 5.47 -9.95
C PRO A 379 14.01 5.03 -11.33
N THR A 380 15.31 5.22 -11.57
CA THR A 380 15.99 4.86 -12.83
C THR A 380 15.96 3.36 -13.11
N CYS A 381 16.02 2.53 -12.06
CA CYS A 381 15.89 1.07 -12.14
C CYS A 381 14.56 0.62 -12.75
N TYR A 382 13.48 1.41 -12.58
CA TYR A 382 12.19 1.14 -13.20
C TYR A 382 12.27 1.10 -14.73
N PHE A 383 12.90 2.11 -15.33
CA PHE A 383 13.07 2.20 -16.77
C PHE A 383 14.10 1.18 -17.29
N ALA A 384 15.13 0.89 -16.50
CA ALA A 384 16.10 -0.14 -16.84
C ALA A 384 15.42 -1.51 -17.00
N LEU A 385 14.49 -1.87 -16.11
CA LEU A 385 13.71 -3.10 -16.19
C LEU A 385 12.79 -3.12 -17.42
N MET A 386 12.10 -2.02 -17.72
CA MET A 386 11.25 -1.92 -18.92
C MET A 386 12.03 -2.19 -20.20
N ILE A 387 13.28 -1.71 -20.30
CA ILE A 387 14.14 -2.00 -21.44
C ILE A 387 14.50 -3.49 -21.49
N ASP A 388 14.89 -4.11 -20.38
CA ASP A 388 15.22 -5.55 -20.34
C ASP A 388 14.04 -6.40 -20.80
N MET A 389 12.82 -6.03 -20.40
CA MET A 389 11.59 -6.71 -20.84
C MET A 389 11.36 -6.58 -22.34
N LEU A 390 11.54 -5.39 -22.92
CA LEU A 390 11.39 -5.19 -24.37
C LEU A 390 12.43 -5.97 -25.17
N LEU A 391 13.66 -6.07 -24.67
CA LEU A 391 14.72 -6.87 -25.28
C LEU A 391 14.38 -8.37 -25.18
N ALA A 392 13.91 -8.84 -24.02
CA ALA A 392 13.51 -10.23 -23.82
C ALA A 392 12.32 -10.65 -24.71
N MET A 393 11.43 -9.71 -25.03
CA MET A 393 10.31 -9.92 -25.96
C MET A 393 10.67 -9.70 -27.44
N GLU A 394 11.93 -9.34 -27.76
CA GLU A 394 12.38 -9.01 -29.12
C GLU A 394 11.61 -7.84 -29.79
N HIS A 395 11.02 -6.94 -29.00
CA HIS A 395 10.22 -5.80 -29.48
C HIS A 395 11.08 -4.53 -29.71
N PHE A 396 12.08 -4.63 -30.59
CA PHE A 396 13.06 -3.56 -30.84
C PHE A 396 12.47 -2.30 -31.47
N GLU A 397 11.45 -2.45 -32.31
CA GLU A 397 10.78 -1.32 -32.97
C GLU A 397 10.09 -0.43 -31.93
N ILE A 398 9.42 -1.04 -30.95
CA ILE A 398 8.73 -0.35 -29.85
C ILE A 398 9.75 0.37 -28.96
N LEU A 399 10.87 -0.29 -28.62
CA LEU A 399 11.95 0.32 -27.86
C LEU A 399 12.50 1.58 -28.55
N THR A 400 12.75 1.49 -29.86
CA THR A 400 13.26 2.61 -30.66
C THR A 400 12.24 3.75 -30.73
N GLN A 401 10.94 3.42 -30.85
CA GLN A 401 9.86 4.40 -30.83
C GLN A 401 9.76 5.11 -29.48
N TYR A 402 9.86 4.40 -28.36
CA TYR A 402 9.82 5.00 -27.02
C TYR A 402 11.05 5.89 -26.74
N LEU A 403 12.24 5.46 -27.16
CA LEU A 403 13.46 6.28 -27.04
C LEU A 403 13.37 7.56 -27.87
N SER A 404 12.90 7.45 -29.12
CA SER A 404 12.69 8.60 -29.99
C SER A 404 11.59 9.54 -29.49
N GLY A 405 10.56 8.99 -28.86
CA GLY A 405 9.45 9.73 -28.27
C GLY A 405 9.73 10.32 -26.89
N HIS A 406 10.95 10.18 -26.36
CA HIS A 406 11.33 10.61 -25.00
C HIS A 406 10.39 10.07 -23.91
N PHE A 407 9.92 8.83 -24.08
CA PHE A 407 9.04 8.19 -23.09
C PHE A 407 9.79 7.89 -21.79
N PHE A 408 11.06 7.49 -21.85
CA PHE A 408 11.89 7.23 -20.68
C PHE A 408 12.49 8.52 -20.12
N GLU A 409 12.53 8.67 -18.80
CA GLU A 409 13.24 9.79 -18.18
C GLU A 409 14.76 9.67 -18.42
N ASP A 410 15.38 10.78 -18.82
CA ASP A 410 16.81 10.79 -19.10
C ASP A 410 17.61 10.57 -17.81
N SER A 411 18.47 9.54 -17.81
CA SER A 411 19.38 9.24 -16.69
C SER A 411 20.73 8.75 -17.21
N CYS A 412 21.79 9.06 -16.46
CA CYS A 412 23.14 8.59 -16.76
C CYS A 412 23.24 7.06 -16.73
N GLU A 413 22.50 6.39 -15.83
CA GLU A 413 22.50 4.93 -15.71
C GLU A 413 21.81 4.28 -16.90
N LEU A 414 20.71 4.88 -17.35
CA LEU A 414 19.95 4.42 -18.51
C LEU A 414 20.77 4.59 -19.79
N ALA A 415 21.44 5.73 -19.96
CA ALA A 415 22.33 5.98 -21.08
C ALA A 415 23.53 5.00 -21.11
N ALA A 416 24.13 4.70 -19.96
CA ALA A 416 25.20 3.71 -19.85
C ALA A 416 24.71 2.29 -20.21
N LYS A 417 23.48 1.95 -19.83
CA LYS A 417 22.86 0.66 -20.22
C LYS A 417 22.62 0.58 -21.73
N LEU A 418 22.10 1.64 -22.35
CA LEU A 418 21.91 1.73 -23.80
C LEU A 418 23.24 1.65 -24.58
N GLU A 419 24.30 2.22 -24.04
CA GLU A 419 25.67 2.10 -24.54
C GLU A 419 26.15 0.65 -24.53
N ALA A 420 26.07 -0.05 -23.39
CA ALA A 420 26.46 -1.45 -23.28
C ALA A 420 25.67 -2.38 -24.22
N LEU A 421 24.35 -2.13 -24.36
CA LEU A 421 23.50 -2.85 -25.31
C LEU A 421 23.82 -2.51 -26.77
N GLY A 422 24.22 -1.26 -27.02
CA GLY A 422 24.59 -0.76 -28.33
C GLY A 422 25.89 -1.38 -28.87
N GLU A 423 26.88 -1.60 -28.01
CA GLU A 423 28.12 -2.29 -28.36
C GLU A 423 27.91 -3.78 -28.65
N ALA A 424 27.03 -4.42 -27.88
CA ALA A 424 26.89 -5.88 -27.92
C ALA A 424 25.98 -6.38 -29.05
N HIS A 425 24.82 -5.74 -29.28
CA HIS A 425 23.78 -6.32 -30.15
C HIS A 425 23.14 -5.32 -31.13
N TYR A 426 23.04 -4.01 -30.81
CA TYR A 426 22.24 -3.06 -31.60
C TYR A 426 22.89 -1.67 -31.80
N PRO A 427 23.55 -1.42 -32.94
CA PRO A 427 24.25 -0.15 -33.19
C PRO A 427 23.38 1.11 -33.07
N HIS A 428 22.08 1.03 -33.35
CA HIS A 428 21.16 2.18 -33.29
C HIS A 428 20.91 2.69 -31.86
N LEU A 429 20.99 1.83 -30.85
CA LEU A 429 20.81 2.24 -29.43
C LEU A 429 21.94 3.16 -28.96
N SER A 430 23.13 2.98 -29.54
CA SER A 430 24.30 3.78 -29.21
C SER A 430 24.10 5.27 -29.58
N GLN A 431 23.36 5.57 -30.66
CA GLN A 431 23.01 6.95 -31.01
C GLN A 431 22.02 7.55 -30.01
N HIS A 432 21.02 6.78 -29.56
CA HIS A 432 20.08 7.23 -28.52
C HIS A 432 20.78 7.48 -27.18
N ALA A 433 21.82 6.71 -26.85
CA ALA A 433 22.68 6.97 -25.69
C ALA A 433 23.42 8.31 -25.80
N VAL A 434 24.02 8.62 -26.96
CA VAL A 434 24.64 9.95 -27.22
C VAL A 434 23.62 11.06 -27.01
N ASP A 435 22.43 10.90 -27.60
CA ASP A 435 21.39 11.92 -27.54
C ASP A 435 20.92 12.14 -26.10
N MET A 436 20.81 11.07 -25.30
CA MET A 436 20.44 11.14 -23.88
C MET A 436 21.53 11.82 -23.04
N TYR A 437 22.81 11.45 -23.20
CA TYR A 437 23.92 12.14 -22.53
C TYR A 437 23.99 13.63 -22.91
N PHE A 438 23.70 13.96 -24.18
CA PHE A 438 23.69 15.34 -24.65
C PHE A 438 22.59 16.17 -23.97
N ARG A 439 21.38 15.62 -23.81
CA ARG A 439 20.29 16.27 -23.07
C ARG A 439 20.60 16.45 -21.58
N LEU A 440 21.31 15.48 -20.99
CA LEU A 440 21.79 15.54 -19.60
C LEU A 440 22.97 16.50 -19.41
N LYS A 441 23.54 17.05 -20.49
CA LYS A 441 24.75 17.91 -20.50
C LYS A 441 26.02 17.20 -20.02
N GLU A 442 26.04 15.88 -20.05
CA GLU A 442 27.20 15.06 -19.71
C GLU A 442 28.11 14.87 -20.93
N TYR A 443 28.65 15.99 -21.42
CA TYR A 443 29.37 16.01 -22.69
C TYR A 443 30.67 15.19 -22.70
N ASP A 444 31.30 14.96 -21.54
CA ASP A 444 32.47 14.08 -21.41
C ASP A 444 32.13 12.63 -21.81
N ARG A 445 30.99 12.12 -21.31
CA ARG A 445 30.49 10.79 -21.66
C ARG A 445 30.08 10.70 -23.13
N CYS A 446 29.42 11.73 -23.67
CA CYS A 446 29.12 11.81 -25.11
C CYS A 446 30.40 11.67 -25.96
N CYS A 447 31.44 12.43 -25.61
CA CYS A 447 32.69 12.45 -26.38
C CYS A 447 33.41 11.10 -26.32
N ARG A 448 33.41 10.44 -25.15
CA ARG A 448 33.95 9.07 -25.00
C ARG A 448 33.21 8.05 -25.86
N LEU A 449 31.89 8.13 -25.91
CA LEU A 449 31.09 7.23 -26.73
C LEU A 449 31.30 7.46 -28.24
N LEU A 450 31.29 8.71 -28.69
CA LEU A 450 31.57 9.08 -30.08
C LEU A 450 32.98 8.64 -30.52
N PHE A 451 33.92 8.65 -29.58
CA PHE A 451 35.27 8.15 -29.78
C PHE A 451 35.31 6.63 -29.99
N GLN A 452 34.62 5.86 -29.13
CA GLN A 452 34.51 4.40 -29.29
C GLN A 452 33.85 4.00 -30.62
N GLN A 453 32.88 4.79 -31.09
CA GLN A 453 32.20 4.57 -32.37
C GLN A 453 33.02 5.01 -33.61
N GLY A 454 34.22 5.59 -33.42
CA GLY A 454 35.06 6.08 -34.52
C GLY A 454 34.60 7.41 -35.15
N ARG A 455 33.63 8.11 -34.56
CA ARG A 455 33.12 9.41 -35.03
C ARG A 455 33.95 10.58 -34.48
N LEU A 456 35.24 10.55 -34.79
CA LEU A 456 36.24 11.47 -34.23
C LEU A 456 35.96 12.95 -34.53
N ILE A 457 35.47 13.28 -35.73
CA ILE A 457 35.21 14.67 -36.14
C ILE A 457 34.07 15.30 -35.32
N ASP A 458 33.00 14.54 -35.05
CA ASP A 458 31.86 15.01 -34.27
C ASP A 458 32.26 15.19 -32.80
N ALA A 459 33.07 14.28 -32.26
CA ALA A 459 33.64 14.42 -30.91
C ALA A 459 34.52 15.68 -30.78
N LEU A 460 35.40 15.95 -31.76
CA LEU A 460 36.24 17.16 -31.76
C LEU A 460 35.42 18.45 -31.87
N ARG A 461 34.35 18.43 -32.67
CA ARG A 461 33.42 19.57 -32.76
C ARG A 461 32.75 19.83 -31.41
N MET A 462 32.28 18.79 -30.73
CA MET A 462 31.69 18.94 -29.39
C MET A 462 32.68 19.45 -28.34
N LEU A 463 33.93 18.99 -28.34
CA LEU A 463 34.98 19.49 -27.45
C LEU A 463 35.26 20.98 -27.69
N LYS A 464 35.24 21.41 -28.96
CA LYS A 464 35.42 22.81 -29.35
C LYS A 464 34.30 23.70 -28.83
N ASP A 465 33.06 23.29 -29.12
CA ASP A 465 31.88 24.11 -28.89
C ASP A 465 31.53 24.24 -27.40
N TYR A 466 31.88 23.24 -26.58
CA TYR A 466 31.58 23.20 -25.14
C TYR A 466 32.81 23.34 -24.23
N HIS A 467 34.00 23.62 -24.78
CA HIS A 467 35.25 23.89 -24.04
C HIS A 467 35.62 22.84 -22.99
N LEU A 468 35.45 21.56 -23.31
CA LEU A 468 35.73 20.46 -22.39
C LEU A 468 37.25 20.21 -22.31
N SER A 469 37.82 20.30 -21.11
CA SER A 469 39.26 20.12 -20.86
C SER A 469 39.61 18.75 -20.26
N THR A 470 38.61 17.89 -20.05
CA THR A 470 38.74 16.66 -19.26
C THR A 470 39.40 15.51 -20.02
N ILE A 471 39.32 15.48 -21.36
CA ILE A 471 39.82 14.35 -22.16
C ILE A 471 41.25 14.62 -22.64
N ALA A 472 42.17 13.71 -22.32
CA ALA A 472 43.59 13.85 -22.63
C ALA A 472 43.86 13.82 -24.16
N PRO A 473 44.61 14.78 -24.72
CA PRO A 473 44.92 14.87 -26.16
C PRO A 473 45.55 13.61 -26.78
N ALA A 474 46.29 12.84 -25.98
CA ALA A 474 47.00 11.64 -26.43
C ALA A 474 46.05 10.52 -26.87
N THR A 475 44.86 10.40 -26.28
CA THR A 475 43.87 9.38 -26.67
C THR A 475 43.28 9.69 -28.04
N PHE A 476 43.12 10.97 -28.40
CA PHE A 476 42.64 11.38 -29.72
C PHE A 476 43.60 10.98 -30.85
N LEU A 477 44.91 11.15 -30.63
CA LEU A 477 45.92 10.81 -31.63
C LEU A 477 46.08 9.29 -31.80
N SER A 478 45.96 8.51 -30.72
CA SER A 478 46.07 7.05 -30.81
C SER A 478 44.89 6.44 -31.56
N ALA A 479 43.65 6.85 -31.30
CA ALA A 479 42.51 6.35 -32.07
C ALA A 479 42.43 6.88 -33.50
N ALA A 480 42.92 8.10 -33.75
CA ALA A 480 43.06 8.62 -35.10
C ALA A 480 44.13 7.85 -35.91
N ALA A 481 45.17 7.33 -35.24
CA ALA A 481 46.16 6.46 -35.87
C ALA A 481 45.61 5.06 -36.15
N GLU A 482 44.72 4.53 -35.30
CA GLU A 482 44.06 3.23 -35.49
C GLU A 482 43.04 3.24 -36.65
N THR A 483 42.42 4.38 -36.96
CA THR A 483 41.43 4.50 -38.06
C THR A 483 42.06 4.47 -39.46
N GLN A 484 43.39 4.55 -39.57
CA GLN A 484 44.17 4.53 -40.83
C GLN A 484 43.77 5.55 -41.92
N ASP A 485 42.91 6.53 -41.62
CA ASP A 485 42.53 7.60 -42.53
C ASP A 485 43.44 8.84 -42.35
N PRO A 486 44.27 9.19 -43.35
CA PRO A 486 45.19 10.33 -43.28
C PRO A 486 44.48 11.69 -43.05
N LEU A 487 43.24 11.84 -43.52
CA LEU A 487 42.49 13.09 -43.41
C LEU A 487 41.95 13.31 -42.00
N VAL A 488 41.49 12.24 -41.34
CA VAL A 488 41.01 12.27 -39.96
C VAL A 488 42.17 12.54 -39.02
N TYR A 489 43.32 11.87 -39.22
CA TYR A 489 44.53 12.11 -38.43
C TYR A 489 45.04 13.56 -38.55
N ALA A 490 45.11 14.11 -39.76
CA ALA A 490 45.53 15.49 -39.98
C ALA A 490 44.58 16.51 -39.31
N SER A 491 43.28 16.23 -39.33
CA SER A 491 42.26 17.09 -38.70
C SER A 491 42.34 17.06 -37.17
N VAL A 492 42.53 15.87 -36.59
CA VAL A 492 42.72 15.65 -35.15
C VAL A 492 44.03 16.28 -34.67
N TYR A 493 45.13 16.11 -35.42
CA TYR A 493 46.43 16.69 -35.12
C TYR A 493 46.40 18.23 -35.13
N ARG A 494 45.74 18.81 -36.13
CA ARG A 494 45.55 20.27 -36.22
C ARG A 494 44.74 20.80 -35.05
N PHE A 495 43.68 20.11 -34.67
CA PHE A 495 42.87 20.48 -33.51
C PHE A 495 43.67 20.43 -32.20
N CYS A 496 44.43 19.37 -31.96
CA CYS A 496 45.26 19.24 -30.76
C CYS A 496 46.33 20.34 -30.69
N LYS A 497 46.92 20.72 -31.82
CA LYS A 497 47.88 21.83 -31.91
C LYS A 497 47.27 23.19 -31.55
N GLU A 498 46.00 23.41 -31.89
CA GLU A 498 45.32 24.71 -31.73
C GLU A 498 44.68 24.87 -30.34
N PHE A 499 44.21 23.77 -29.72
CA PHE A 499 43.42 23.81 -28.48
C PHE A 499 44.18 23.37 -27.22
N VAL A 500 45.34 22.72 -27.33
CA VAL A 500 46.10 22.24 -26.16
C VAL A 500 47.31 23.16 -25.91
N PRO A 501 47.33 23.91 -24.80
CA PRO A 501 48.48 24.74 -24.44
C PRO A 501 49.73 23.85 -24.25
N GLY A 502 50.78 24.09 -25.03
CA GLY A 502 52.05 23.36 -24.94
C GLY A 502 52.17 22.10 -25.81
N PHE A 503 51.22 21.84 -26.73
CA PHE A 503 51.27 20.67 -27.63
C PHE A 503 52.55 20.58 -28.48
N ASP A 504 53.14 21.71 -28.85
CA ASP A 504 54.41 21.74 -29.59
C ASP A 504 55.57 21.10 -28.80
N THR A 505 55.52 21.08 -27.45
CA THR A 505 56.54 20.40 -26.61
C THR A 505 56.32 18.89 -26.45
N LEU A 506 55.08 18.42 -26.60
CA LEU A 506 54.74 16.99 -26.65
C LEU A 506 55.05 16.39 -28.02
N SER A 507 54.90 17.19 -29.08
CA SER A 507 55.24 16.84 -30.46
C SER A 507 56.72 16.46 -30.60
N GLU A 508 57.67 17.16 -29.99
CA GLU A 508 59.09 16.77 -30.09
C GLU A 508 59.40 15.44 -29.37
N ALA A 509 58.72 15.16 -28.25
CA ALA A 509 58.90 13.90 -27.51
C ALA A 509 58.23 12.69 -28.20
N GLN A 510 57.07 12.88 -28.84
CA GLN A 510 56.34 11.81 -29.54
C GLN A 510 56.68 11.68 -31.03
N ALA A 511 57.08 12.76 -31.72
CA ALA A 511 57.65 12.68 -33.07
C ALA A 511 58.97 11.91 -33.08
N SER A 512 59.72 11.95 -31.98
CA SER A 512 60.91 11.12 -31.77
C SER A 512 60.60 9.62 -31.64
N GLN A 513 59.37 9.24 -31.27
CA GLN A 513 58.91 7.84 -31.21
C GLN A 513 58.19 7.41 -32.50
N ALA A 514 57.55 8.32 -33.23
CA ALA A 514 56.84 8.00 -34.49
C ALA A 514 57.76 7.98 -35.74
N LEU A 515 58.95 8.62 -35.69
CA LEU A 515 59.94 8.56 -36.77
C LEU A 515 60.84 7.32 -36.74
N LEU A 516 60.70 6.47 -35.73
CA LEU A 516 61.41 5.19 -35.60
C LEU A 516 60.40 4.04 -35.63
N TYR A 517 59.76 3.80 -36.77
CA TYR A 517 59.40 2.48 -37.31
C TYR A 517 58.35 2.67 -38.42
N PRO A 518 58.74 2.66 -39.71
CA PRO A 518 57.80 2.27 -40.75
C PRO A 518 57.63 0.75 -40.63
N LYS A 519 56.52 0.28 -40.07
CA LYS A 519 56.11 -1.11 -40.29
C LYS A 519 55.20 -1.16 -41.50
N GLY A 520 55.81 -1.48 -42.63
CA GLY A 520 55.22 -2.29 -43.68
C GLY A 520 56.27 -3.29 -44.17
N PRO A 521 55.89 -4.33 -44.93
CA PRO A 521 54.53 -4.76 -45.26
C PRO A 521 53.95 -5.76 -44.24
#